data_AF-A0A967UTP2-F1
#
_entry.id   AF-A0A967UTP2-F1
#
_cell.length_a   1.000
_cell.length_b   1.000
_cell.length_c   1.000
_cell.angle_alpha   90.00
_cell.angle_beta   90.00
_cell.angle_gamma   90.00
#
_symmetry.space_group_name_H-M   'P 1'
#
loop_
_entity.id
_entity.type
_entity.pdbx_description
1 polymer ?
#
loop_
_entity_poly.entity_id
_entity_poly.type
_entity_poly.pdbx_seq_one_letter_code
_entity_poly.pdbx_strand_id
1 'polypeptide(L)' 'TNTLLVVKALIEADKDFDLILFPDARHGFAMHPFMMRNRWDYFVEHLLGAEPPIGYEMRSQE' A
#
# COMPACT_ATOMS: atom_id res chain seq x y z
N THR A 1 -15.60 5.80 -6.04
CA THR A 1 -15.41 5.27 -4.67
C THR A 1 -15.07 6.43 -3.76
N ASN A 2 -15.33 6.36 -2.45
CA ASN A 2 -15.08 7.49 -1.54
C ASN A 2 -13.61 7.95 -1.54
N THR A 3 -12.66 7.03 -1.73
CA THR A 3 -11.23 7.33 -1.82
C THR A 3 -10.88 8.39 -2.88
N LEU A 4 -11.51 8.34 -4.06
CA LEU A 4 -11.18 9.27 -5.16
C LEU A 4 -11.59 10.72 -4.87
N LEU A 5 -12.58 10.94 -3.99
CA LEU A 5 -12.93 12.28 -3.53
C LEU A 5 -11.81 12.88 -2.68
N VAL A 6 -11.20 12.06 -1.82
CA VAL A 6 -10.06 12.48 -0.97
C VAL A 6 -8.81 12.69 -1.82
N VAL A 7 -8.52 11.79 -2.76
CA VAL A 7 -7.40 11.93 -3.72
C VAL A 7 -7.49 13.27 -4.46
N LYS A 8 -8.68 13.61 -4.99
CA LYS A 8 -8.89 14.90 -5.66
C LYS A 8 -8.58 16.07 -4.73
N ALA A 9 -9.08 16.04 -3.50
CA ALA A 9 -8.85 17.11 -2.52
C ALA A 9 -7.36 17.24 -2.14
N LEU A 10 -6.62 16.14 -2.07
CA LEU A 10 -5.17 16.14 -1.82
C LEU A 10 -4.40 16.78 -3.00
N ILE A 11 -4.77 16.47 -4.23
CA ILE A 11 -4.20 17.09 -5.44
C ILE A 11 -4.47 18.59 -5.48
N GLU A 12 -5.72 19.01 -5.25
CA GLU A 12 -6.10 20.43 -5.22
C GLU A 12 -5.37 21.20 -4.10
N ALA A 13 -4.96 20.52 -3.03
CA ALA A 13 -4.22 21.08 -1.91
C ALA A 13 -2.68 20.94 -2.03
N ASP A 14 -2.17 20.46 -3.17
CA ASP A 14 -0.74 20.22 -3.44
C ASP A 14 -0.09 19.35 -2.35
N LYS A 15 -0.67 18.17 -2.12
CA LYS A 15 -0.18 17.20 -1.12
C LYS A 15 0.27 15.91 -1.78
N ASP A 16 1.42 15.44 -1.33
CA ASP A 16 1.92 14.12 -1.66
C ASP A 16 1.08 13.04 -0.96
N PHE A 17 0.85 11.93 -1.66
CA PHE A 17 0.20 10.75 -1.11
C PHE A 17 0.56 9.50 -1.91
N ASP A 18 0.52 8.36 -1.23
CA ASP A 18 0.65 7.05 -1.84
C ASP A 18 -0.73 6.39 -1.95
N LEU A 19 -0.98 5.72 -3.07
CA LEU A 19 -2.22 5.00 -3.31
C LEU A 19 -1.96 3.66 -3.97
N ILE A 20 -2.48 2.60 -3.36
CA ILE A 20 -2.52 1.27 -3.97
C ILE A 20 -3.98 0.94 -4.27
N LEU A 21 -4.25 0.58 -5.53
CA LEU A 21 -5.57 0.18 -6.00
C LEU A 21 -5.57 -1.26 -6.48
N PHE A 22 -6.54 -2.05 -6.02
CA PHE A 22 -6.74 -3.44 -6.43
C PHE A 22 -7.98 -3.50 -7.33
N PRO A 23 -7.83 -3.61 -8.66
CA PRO A 23 -8.95 -3.47 -9.60
C PRO A 23 -10.02 -4.55 -9.43
N ASP A 24 -9.62 -5.77 -9.08
CA ASP A 24 -10.52 -6.93 -8.99
C ASP A 24 -10.83 -7.36 -7.54
N ALA A 25 -10.44 -6.56 -6.54
CA ALA A 25 -10.65 -6.90 -5.15
C ALA A 25 -11.88 -6.18 -4.53
N ARG A 26 -12.66 -6.94 -3.76
CA ARG A 26 -13.65 -6.39 -2.82
C ARG A 26 -13.04 -6.21 -1.43
N HIS A 27 -13.85 -5.84 -0.43
CA HIS A 27 -13.40 -5.81 0.96
C HIS A 27 -12.79 -7.17 1.37
N GLY A 28 -11.61 -7.16 2.01
CA GLY A 28 -10.92 -8.39 2.46
C GLY A 28 -9.55 -8.68 1.83
N PHE A 29 -8.95 -7.78 1.06
CA PHE A 29 -7.64 -7.98 0.42
C PHE A 29 -6.42 -7.81 1.34
N ALA A 30 -6.63 -7.56 2.65
CA ALA A 30 -5.54 -7.21 3.57
C ALA A 30 -4.47 -8.30 3.74
N MET A 31 -4.82 -9.56 3.47
CA MET A 31 -3.92 -10.72 3.52
C MET A 31 -3.35 -11.11 2.15
N HIS A 32 -3.72 -10.41 1.07
CA HIS A 32 -3.17 -10.68 -0.25
C HIS A 32 -1.64 -10.46 -0.23
N PRO A 33 -0.81 -11.40 -0.73
CA PRO A 33 0.65 -11.30 -0.62
C PRO A 33 1.23 -9.98 -1.15
N PHE A 34 0.67 -9.46 -2.25
CA PHE A 34 1.02 -8.13 -2.77
C PHE A 34 0.71 -7.00 -1.78
N MET A 35 -0.47 -7.00 -1.14
CA MET A 35 -0.82 -5.96 -0.15
C MET A 35 0.08 -6.05 1.07
N MET A 36 0.32 -7.28 1.54
CA MET A 36 1.20 -7.53 2.67
C MET A 36 2.60 -6.98 2.40
N ARG A 37 3.20 -7.32 1.25
CA ARG A 37 4.52 -6.83 0.83
C ARG A 37 4.60 -5.32 0.88
N ASN A 38 3.74 -4.64 0.13
CA ASN A 38 3.74 -3.17 0.05
C ASN A 38 3.55 -2.52 1.43
N ARG A 39 2.71 -3.10 2.30
CA ARG A 39 2.52 -2.57 3.65
C ARG A 39 3.78 -2.69 4.51
N TRP A 40 4.47 -3.84 4.46
CA TRP A 40 5.71 -4.02 5.19
C TRP A 40 6.81 -3.10 4.66
N ASP A 41 6.97 -3.03 3.33
CA ASP A 41 7.94 -2.15 2.68
C ASP A 41 7.72 -0.68 3.07
N TYR A 42 6.45 -0.22 3.07
CA TYR A 42 6.10 1.14 3.51
C TYR A 42 6.54 1.45 4.94
N PHE A 43 6.40 0.50 5.87
CA PHE A 43 6.88 0.69 7.24
C PHE A 43 8.40 0.60 7.36
N VAL A 44 9.05 -0.28 6.60
CA VAL A 44 10.52 -0.35 6.58
C VAL A 44 11.10 0.99 6.09
N GLU A 45 10.52 1.55 5.04
CA GLU A 45 10.98 2.83 4.48
C GLU A 45 10.62 4.03 5.39
N HIS A 46 9.36 4.21 5.74
CA HIS A 46 8.90 5.46 6.37
C HIS A 46 8.85 5.44 7.90
N LEU A 47 8.84 4.26 8.53
CA LEU A 47 8.84 4.15 9.99
C LEU A 47 10.22 3.72 10.54
N LEU A 48 10.85 2.72 9.92
CA LEU A 48 12.18 2.27 10.32
C LEU A 48 13.30 3.12 9.69
N GLY A 49 13.06 3.78 8.56
CA GLY A 49 14.05 4.61 7.87
C GLY A 49 15.14 3.80 7.15
N ALA A 50 14.80 2.60 6.67
CA ALA A 50 15.71 1.68 5.99
C ALA A 50 15.19 1.29 4.60
N GLU A 51 16.07 0.79 3.74
CA GLU A 51 15.65 0.25 2.44
C GLU A 51 14.96 -1.11 2.60
N PRO A 52 13.76 -1.32 2.01
CA PRO A 52 13.12 -2.62 2.02
C PRO A 52 13.98 -3.70 1.32
N PRO A 53 14.01 -4.94 1.86
CA PRO A 53 14.79 -6.01 1.25
C PRO A 53 14.26 -6.33 -0.16
N ILE A 54 15.16 -6.65 -1.09
CA ILE A 54 14.80 -7.02 -2.47
C ILE A 54 14.66 -8.54 -2.57
N GLY A 55 13.67 -9.01 -3.32
CA GLY A 55 13.59 -10.42 -3.73
C GLY A 55 13.17 -11.41 -2.64
N TYR A 56 12.59 -10.95 -1.53
CA TYR A 56 12.05 -11.85 -0.51
C TYR A 56 10.65 -12.38 -0.90
N GLU A 57 10.35 -13.60 -0.47
CA GLU A 57 9.05 -14.24 -0.73
C GLU A 57 8.07 -13.99 0.42
N MET A 58 6.86 -13.57 0.05
CA MET A 58 5.75 -13.48 1.00
C MET A 58 5.09 -14.84 1.07
N ARG A 59 5.51 -15.66 2.03
CA ARG A 59 4.86 -16.95 2.30
C ARG A 59 3.46 -16.70 2.87
N SER A 60 2.41 -17.16 2.19
CA SER A 60 1.11 -17.31 2.82
C SER A 60 1.21 -18.44 3.84
N GLN A 61 0.65 -18.25 5.04
CA GLN A 61 0.39 -19.40 5.90
C GLN A 61 -0.76 -20.19 5.26
N GLU A 62 -0.49 -21.45 4.93
CA GLU A 62 -1.52 -22.44 4.54
C GLU A 62 -2.42 -22.79 5.73
#